data_AF-A0A8H9HL27-F1
#
_entry.id   AF-A0A8H9HL27-F1
#
_cell.length_a   1.000
_cell.length_b   1.000
_cell.length_c   1.000
_cell.angle_alpha   90.00
_cell.angle_beta   90.00
_cell.angle_gamma   90.00
#
_symmetry.space_group_name_H-M   'P 1'
#
loop_
_entity.id
_entity.type
_entity.pdbx_description
1 polymer ?
#
loop_
_entity_poly.entity_id
_entity_poly.type
_entity_poly.pdbx_seq_one_letter_code
_entity_poly.pdbx_strand_id
1 'polypeptide(L)'
;MSGDEHDEPVLTLMWEARAGEGRGDDLLAWARPRAAALRSGRTAPLRTELFRAPPDRVLCLTWWRAEEGAELPELPEPPAELSGRAVHRWRFASVEVWDGDSPAGG
;
A
#
# COMPACT_ATOMS: atom_id res chain seq x y z
N MET A 1 21.61 29.67 -9.77
CA MET A 1 22.03 28.27 -9.89
C MET A 1 20.89 27.45 -9.37
N SER A 2 20.07 26.93 -10.28
CA SER A 2 18.95 26.05 -9.98
C SER A 2 19.56 24.76 -9.42
N GLY A 3 19.42 24.54 -8.11
CA GLY A 3 19.77 23.26 -7.50
C GLY A 3 18.82 22.22 -8.05
N ASP A 4 19.37 21.08 -8.45
CA ASP A 4 18.62 19.96 -8.98
C ASP A 4 17.40 19.67 -8.11
N GLU A 5 16.23 19.82 -8.72
CA GLU A 5 14.96 19.35 -8.18
C GLU A 5 15.07 17.83 -8.22
N HIS A 6 15.67 17.24 -7.17
CA HIS A 6 15.71 15.80 -7.01
C HIS A 6 14.25 15.34 -7.06
N ASP A 7 13.90 14.57 -8.10
CA ASP A 7 12.58 13.98 -8.19
C ASP A 7 12.38 13.17 -6.91
N GLU A 8 11.47 13.62 -6.04
CA GLU A 8 11.24 12.99 -4.74
C GLU A 8 11.06 11.48 -4.95
N PRO A 9 11.73 10.63 -4.14
CA PRO A 9 11.69 9.20 -4.37
C PRO A 9 10.25 8.68 -4.27
N VAL A 10 9.96 7.62 -5.02
CA VAL A 10 8.68 6.93 -4.88
C VAL A 10 8.81 5.93 -3.74
N LEU A 11 8.06 6.14 -2.67
CA LEU A 11 7.97 5.23 -1.53
C LEU A 11 6.75 4.32 -1.67
N THR A 12 6.93 3.04 -1.39
CA THR A 12 5.84 2.06 -1.26
C THR A 12 5.61 1.73 0.21
N LEU A 13 4.37 1.89 0.68
CA LEU A 13 3.94 1.39 1.99
C LEU A 13 3.15 0.10 1.80
N MET A 14 3.57 -0.92 2.53
CA MET A 14 2.89 -2.21 2.60
C MET A 14 2.19 -2.35 3.93
N TRP A 15 0.88 -2.60 3.89
CA TRP A 15 0.06 -2.98 5.04
C TRP A 15 -0.49 -4.39 4.79
N GLU A 16 -0.28 -5.32 5.72
CA GLU A 16 -0.78 -6.69 5.61
C GLU A 16 -1.48 -7.13 6.89
N ALA A 17 -2.71 -7.62 6.77
CA ALA A 17 -3.45 -8.24 7.86
C ALA A 17 -3.88 -9.66 7.48
N ARG A 18 -3.93 -10.54 8.49
CA ARG A 18 -4.56 -11.85 8.36
C ARG A 18 -5.80 -11.87 9.25
N ALA A 19 -6.93 -12.24 8.67
CA ALA A 19 -8.18 -12.32 9.40
C ALA A 19 -8.23 -13.56 10.30
N GLY A 20 -9.22 -13.61 11.19
CA GLY A 20 -9.67 -14.87 11.78
C GLY A 20 -10.12 -15.86 10.69
N GLU A 21 -10.16 -17.15 11.01
CA GLU A 21 -10.52 -18.21 10.07
C GLU A 21 -11.88 -17.96 9.39
N GLY A 22 -11.90 -17.96 8.06
CA GLY A 22 -13.11 -17.73 7.27
C GLY A 22 -13.60 -16.28 7.24
N ARG A 23 -12.82 -15.33 7.79
CA ARG A 23 -13.18 -13.91 7.88
C ARG A 23 -12.44 -13.02 6.87
N GLY A 24 -11.77 -13.61 5.88
CA GLY A 24 -11.00 -12.86 4.88
C GLY A 24 -11.82 -11.82 4.12
N ASP A 25 -13.05 -12.16 3.75
CA ASP A 25 -13.95 -11.24 3.02
C ASP A 25 -14.44 -10.09 3.91
N ASP A 26 -14.68 -10.34 5.21
CA ASP A 26 -15.05 -9.28 6.16
C ASP A 26 -13.90 -8.30 6.38
N LEU A 27 -12.67 -8.82 6.50
CA LEU A 27 -11.47 -8.00 6.59
C LEU A 27 -11.28 -7.16 5.31
N LEU A 28 -11.55 -7.75 4.13
CA LEU A 28 -11.47 -7.04 2.86
C LEU A 28 -12.54 -5.94 2.75
N ALA A 29 -13.77 -6.23 3.16
CA ALA A 29 -14.87 -5.27 3.20
C ALA A 29 -14.57 -4.11 4.15
N TRP A 30 -13.91 -4.39 5.28
CA TRP A 30 -13.44 -3.37 6.22
C TRP A 30 -12.29 -2.52 5.66
N ALA A 31 -11.33 -3.13 4.97
CA ALA A 31 -10.13 -2.45 4.45
C ALA A 31 -10.45 -1.56 3.25
N ARG A 32 -11.34 -1.99 2.35
CA ARG A 32 -11.67 -1.31 1.09
C ARG A 32 -12.06 0.17 1.24
N PRO A 33 -13.04 0.58 2.08
CA PRO A 33 -13.38 1.99 2.24
C PRO A 33 -12.24 2.82 2.87
N ARG A 34 -11.39 2.20 3.70
CA ARG A 34 -10.23 2.87 4.33
C ARG A 34 -9.13 3.13 3.31
N ALA A 35 -8.82 2.15 2.47
CA ALA A 35 -7.90 2.33 1.36
C ALA A 35 -8.40 3.40 0.38
N ALA A 36 -9.71 3.45 0.12
CA ALA A 36 -10.31 4.50 -0.71
C ALA A 36 -10.15 5.90 -0.08
N ALA A 37 -10.31 6.03 1.24
CA ALA A 37 -10.17 7.31 1.95
C ALA A 37 -8.74 7.90 1.87
N LEU A 38 -7.71 7.06 1.72
CA LEU A 38 -6.33 7.52 1.50
C LEU A 38 -6.19 8.34 0.21
N ARG A 39 -7.02 8.08 -0.80
CA ARG A 39 -6.99 8.76 -2.10
C ARG A 39 -7.57 10.17 -2.06
N SER A 40 -8.31 10.53 -1.01
CA SER A 40 -8.94 11.84 -0.82
C SER A 40 -8.23 12.75 0.18
N GLY A 41 -7.05 12.34 0.68
CA GLY A 41 -6.25 13.13 1.62
C GLY A 41 -5.59 14.36 0.97
N ARG A 42 -4.99 15.22 1.80
CA ARG A 42 -4.18 16.38 1.32
C ARG A 42 -2.99 15.94 0.46
N THR A 43 -2.39 14.83 0.83
CA THR A 43 -1.43 14.09 0.01
C THR A 43 -2.12 12.81 -0.42
N ALA A 44 -2.24 12.58 -1.72
CA ALA A 44 -2.83 11.37 -2.27
C ALA A 44 -1.73 10.44 -2.79
N PRO A 45 -1.88 9.11 -2.62
CA PRO A 45 -0.93 8.17 -3.20
C PRO A 45 -1.05 8.19 -4.74
N LEU A 46 0.08 8.00 -5.41
CA LEU A 46 0.19 7.80 -6.86
C LEU A 46 -0.61 6.57 -7.31
N ARG A 47 -0.63 5.53 -6.48
CA ARG A 47 -1.34 4.27 -6.71
C ARG A 47 -1.77 3.68 -5.38
N THR A 48 -2.93 3.03 -5.37
CA THR A 48 -3.41 2.24 -4.23
C THR A 48 -3.96 0.95 -4.78
N GLU A 49 -3.48 -0.17 -4.26
CA GLU A 49 -3.95 -1.50 -4.63
C GLU A 49 -4.25 -2.33 -3.41
N LEU A 50 -5.33 -3.10 -3.50
CA LEU A 50 -5.79 -4.00 -2.45
C LEU A 50 -5.83 -5.41 -3.01
N PHE A 51 -5.14 -6.33 -2.34
CA PHE A 51 -5.01 -7.73 -2.74
C PHE A 51 -5.61 -8.62 -1.66
N ARG A 52 -5.98 -9.83 -2.08
CA ARG A 52 -6.33 -10.94 -1.20
C ARG A 52 -5.37 -12.09 -1.42
N ALA A 53 -5.03 -12.82 -0.37
CA ALA A 53 -4.22 -14.02 -0.47
C ALA A 53 -4.72 -15.10 0.51
N PRO A 54 -4.74 -16.40 0.12
CA PRO A 54 -5.03 -17.46 1.07
C PRO A 54 -3.90 -17.62 2.11
N PRO A 55 -4.20 -18.02 3.37
CA PRO A 55 -5.52 -18.05 3.98
C PRO A 55 -5.87 -16.68 4.57
N ASP A 56 -7.05 -16.15 4.20
CA ASP A 56 -7.70 -14.97 4.81
C ASP A 56 -6.81 -13.72 4.97
N ARG A 57 -5.89 -13.45 4.03
CA ARG A 57 -5.02 -12.27 4.05
C ARG A 57 -5.55 -11.17 3.17
N VAL A 58 -5.38 -9.94 3.65
CA VAL A 58 -5.58 -8.70 2.90
C VAL A 58 -4.29 -7.90 2.93
N LEU A 59 -3.87 -7.45 1.76
CA LEU A 59 -2.66 -6.64 1.56
C LEU A 59 -3.07 -5.34 0.88
N CYS A 60 -2.63 -4.21 1.42
CA CYS A 60 -2.74 -2.90 0.79
C CYS A 60 -1.34 -2.40 0.46
N LEU A 61 -1.11 -2.05 -0.80
CA LEU A 61 0.08 -1.34 -1.25
C LEU A 61 -0.31 0.07 -1.68
N THR A 62 0.46 1.06 -1.22
CA THR A 62 0.31 2.46 -1.62
C THR A 62 1.64 3.03 -2.04
N TRP A 63 1.65 3.81 -3.12
CA TRP A 63 2.84 4.45 -3.67
C TRP A 63 2.73 5.96 -3.51
N TRP A 64 3.80 6.60 -3.06
CA TRP A 64 3.81 8.01 -2.70
C TRP A 64 5.06 8.66 -3.26
N ARG A 65 4.94 9.89 -3.76
CA ARG A 65 6.09 10.76 -3.98
C ARG A 65 6.33 11.51 -2.67
N ALA A 66 7.44 11.21 -2.01
CA ALA A 66 7.77 11.78 -0.71
C ALA A 66 9.24 11.54 -0.34
N GLU A 67 9.82 12.42 0.47
CA GLU A 67 11.15 12.22 1.07
C GLU A 67 11.19 11.00 2.01
N GLU A 68 12.39 10.43 2.18
CA GLU A 68 12.60 9.33 3.11
C GLU A 68 12.30 9.77 4.56
N GLY A 69 11.53 8.96 5.28
CA GLY A 69 11.08 9.28 6.64
C GLY A 69 9.80 10.10 6.72
N ALA A 70 9.19 10.48 5.59
CA ALA A 70 7.90 11.17 5.58
C ALA A 70 6.80 10.38 6.32
N GLU A 71 6.00 11.08 7.14
CA GLU A 71 4.81 10.53 7.77
C GLU A 71 3.67 10.44 6.75
N LEU A 72 3.54 9.26 6.15
CA LEU A 72 2.53 8.97 5.14
C LEU A 72 1.29 8.28 5.75
N PRO A 73 0.07 8.58 5.25
CA PRO A 73 -1.15 7.91 5.70
C PRO A 73 -1.13 6.39 5.45
N GLU A 74 -1.63 5.60 6.41
CA GLU A 74 -1.71 4.15 6.35
C GLU A 74 -3.09 3.64 6.80
N LEU A 75 -3.41 2.37 6.51
CA LEU A 75 -4.56 1.71 7.10
C LEU A 75 -4.34 1.48 8.61
N PRO A 76 -5.36 1.70 9.45
CA PRO A 76 -5.27 1.42 10.89
C PRO A 76 -5.18 -0.09 11.17
N GLU A 77 -5.01 -0.46 12.45
CA GLU A 77 -5.27 -1.83 12.88
C GLU A 77 -6.76 -2.18 12.67
N PRO A 78 -7.07 -3.40 12.18
CA PRO A 78 -8.43 -3.88 12.14
C PRO A 78 -8.95 -4.18 13.55
N PRO A 79 -10.28 -4.11 13.77
CA PRO A 79 -10.90 -4.57 14.99
C PRO A 79 -10.46 -5.99 15.35
N ALA A 80 -10.29 -6.27 16.64
CA ALA A 80 -9.75 -7.55 17.12
C ALA A 80 -10.60 -8.75 16.65
N GLU A 81 -11.91 -8.58 16.50
CA GLU A 81 -12.85 -9.57 15.99
C GLU A 81 -12.69 -9.91 14.50
N LEU A 82 -11.95 -9.08 13.75
CA LEU A 82 -11.60 -9.31 12.36
C LEU A 82 -10.16 -9.80 12.20
N SER A 83 -9.31 -9.65 13.21
CA SER A 83 -7.87 -9.91 13.09
C SER A 83 -7.42 -11.18 13.80
N GLY A 84 -6.67 -12.03 13.10
CA GLY A 84 -6.02 -13.19 13.69
C GLY A 84 -4.62 -12.90 14.23
N ARG A 85 -4.01 -11.75 13.86
CA ARG A 85 -2.67 -11.30 14.29
C ARG A 85 -2.51 -9.79 14.15
N ALA A 86 -1.45 -9.23 14.71
CA ALA A 86 -1.06 -7.84 14.45
C ALA A 86 -0.75 -7.60 12.96
N VAL A 87 -1.05 -6.41 12.47
CA VAL A 87 -0.72 -5.98 11.10
C VAL A 87 0.80 -5.90 10.91
N HIS A 88 1.28 -6.32 9.74
CA HIS A 88 2.64 -6.03 9.30
C HIS A 88 2.68 -4.74 8.47
N ARG A 89 3.70 -3.90 8.74
CA ARG A 89 3.95 -2.64 8.04
C ARG A 89 5.38 -2.58 7.55
N TRP A 90 5.56 -2.29 6.27
CA TRP A 90 6.88 -2.12 5.66
C TRP A 90 6.90 -0.92 4.74
N ARG A 91 8.06 -0.27 4.66
CA ARG A 91 8.34 0.85 3.77
C ARG A 91 9.46 0.45 2.83
N PHE A 92 9.35 0.82 1.56
CA PHE A 92 10.36 0.57 0.55
C PHE A 92 10.53 1.79 -0.35
N ALA A 93 11.75 2.13 -0.74
CA ALA A 93 12.00 3.02 -1.85
C ALA A 93 11.94 2.23 -3.16
N SER A 94 11.22 2.74 -4.15
CA SER A 94 11.23 2.19 -5.51
C SER A 94 12.57 2.54 -6.15
N VAL A 95 13.26 1.52 -6.65
CA VAL A 95 14.58 1.66 -7.28
C VAL A 95 14.52 1.54 -8.81
N GLU A 96 13.57 0.75 -9.31
CA GLU A 96 13.37 0.52 -10.73
C GLU A 96 11.90 0.13 -10.97
N VAL A 97 11.36 0.52 -12.12
CA VAL A 97 10.03 0.14 -12.60
C VAL A 97 10.17 -0.34 -14.03
N TRP A 98 9.77 -1.58 -14.30
CA TRP A 98 9.68 -2.09 -15.66
C TRP A 98 8.24 -1.95 -16.14
N ASP A 99 8.03 -1.05 -17.10
CA ASP A 99 6.77 -1.01 -17.83
C ASP A 99 6.69 -2.18 -18.82
N GLY A 100 5.48 -2.66 -19.08
CA GLY A 100 5.24 -3.86 -19.90
C GLY A 100 5.65 -3.77 -21.38
N ASP A 101 6.14 -2.62 -21.85
CA ASP A 101 6.63 -2.44 -23.21
C ASP A 101 8.07 -2.97 -23.34
N SER A 102 8.20 -4.30 -23.31
CA SER A 102 9.31 -4.95 -24.02
C SER A 102 8.88 -5.15 -25.47
N PRO A 103 9.56 -4.57 -26.47
CA PRO A 103 9.29 -4.90 -27.86
C PRO A 103 9.61 -6.39 -28.04
N ALA A 104 8.57 -7.18 -28.31
CA ALA A 104 8.73 -8.57 -28.66
C ALA A 104 9.51 -8.65 -29.98
N GLY A 105 10.78 -9.05 -29.90
CA GLY A 105 11.55 -9.70 -30.96
C GLY A 105 11.95 -8.84 -32.16
N GLY A 106 13.26 -8.68 -32.35
CA GLY A 106 13.90 -8.49 -33.66
C GLY A 106 14.63 -9.77 -34.04
#